data_AF-A0A2V5M192-F1
#
_entry.id   AF-A0A2V5M192-F1
#
_cell.length_a   1.000
_cell.length_b   1.000
_cell.length_c   1.000
_cell.angle_alpha   90.00
_cell.angle_beta   90.00
_cell.angle_gamma   90.00
#
_symmetry.space_group_name_H-M   'P 1'
#
loop_
_entity.id
_entity.type
_entity.pdbx_description
1 polymer ?
#
loop_
_entity_poly.entity_id
_entity_poly.type
_entity_poly.pdbx_seq_one_letter_code
_entity_poly.pdbx_strand_id
1 'polypeptide(L)'
;MPPNATAARTKEAIRKTWKDVFDLTVNGSWKATNVKVANSGDMAYVSGTYEFTMNDPSGKPETDKGKYVEVWKKQADGEWKCEADIWNSDLPASTAAISETK
;
A
#
# COMPACT_ATOMS: atom_id res chain seq x y z
N MET A 1 -3.38 1.73 -3.63
CA MET A 1 -2.99 1.73 -5.06
C MET A 1 -1.63 1.07 -5.10
N PRO A 2 -1.56 -0.18 -5.57
CA PRO A 2 -0.30 -0.91 -5.59
C PRO A 2 0.69 -0.29 -6.57
N PRO A 3 2.01 -0.38 -6.29
CA PRO A 3 3.06 0.01 -7.21
C PRO A 3 2.89 -0.72 -8.56
N ASN A 4 3.14 0.00 -9.66
CA ASN A 4 3.22 -0.56 -11.01
C ASN A 4 1.96 -1.29 -11.52
N ALA A 5 0.79 -1.07 -10.90
CA ALA A 5 -0.47 -1.68 -11.29
C ALA A 5 -1.61 -0.66 -11.38
N THR A 6 -2.69 -1.02 -12.08
CA THR A 6 -3.89 -0.18 -12.15
C THR A 6 -4.55 -0.08 -10.78
N ALA A 7 -5.19 1.06 -10.49
CA ALA A 7 -5.92 1.25 -9.24
C ALA A 7 -7.05 0.23 -9.05
N ALA A 8 -7.03 -0.50 -7.93
CA ALA A 8 -8.16 -1.30 -7.47
C ALA A 8 -9.27 -0.40 -6.93
N ARG A 9 -10.48 -0.46 -7.52
CA ARG A 9 -11.59 0.47 -7.22
C ARG A 9 -12.83 -0.19 -6.62
N THR A 10 -12.91 -1.52 -6.62
CA THR A 10 -14.02 -2.27 -5.98
C THR A 10 -13.55 -2.91 -4.69
N LYS A 11 -14.48 -3.22 -3.77
CA LYS A 11 -14.16 -3.89 -2.51
C LYS A 11 -13.49 -5.24 -2.75
N GLU A 12 -13.93 -5.95 -3.79
CA GLU A 12 -13.40 -7.25 -4.20
C GLU A 12 -11.97 -7.12 -4.71
N ALA A 13 -11.70 -6.13 -5.58
CA ALA A 13 -10.36 -5.89 -6.10
C ALA A 13 -9.40 -5.45 -5.00
N ILE A 14 -9.83 -4.54 -4.11
CA ILE A 14 -9.03 -4.08 -2.96
C ILE A 14 -8.71 -5.26 -2.03
N ARG A 15 -9.70 -6.09 -1.70
CA ARG A 15 -9.50 -7.29 -0.88
C ARG A 15 -8.50 -8.24 -1.53
N LYS A 16 -8.61 -8.46 -2.85
CA LYS A 16 -7.68 -9.32 -3.58
C LYS A 16 -6.26 -8.75 -3.51
N THR A 17 -6.06 -7.46 -3.82
CA THR A 17 -4.75 -6.82 -3.74
C THR A 17 -4.09 -7.01 -2.38
N TRP A 18 -4.81 -6.73 -1.30
CA TRP A 18 -4.25 -6.89 0.06
C TRP A 18 -4.01 -8.35 0.44
N LYS A 19 -4.90 -9.26 0.03
CA LYS A 19 -4.68 -10.70 0.23
C LYS A 19 -3.40 -11.16 -0.47
N ASP A 20 -3.19 -10.79 -1.73
CA ASP A 20 -2.00 -11.19 -2.47
C ASP A 20 -0.72 -10.64 -1.80
N VAL A 21 -0.75 -9.39 -1.30
CA VAL A 21 0.38 -8.80 -0.54
C VAL A 21 0.64 -9.59 0.75
N PHE A 22 -0.39 -9.88 1.54
CA PHE A 22 -0.22 -10.57 2.82
C PHE A 22 0.16 -12.04 2.66
N ASP A 23 -0.30 -12.72 1.62
CA ASP A 23 0.09 -14.10 1.33
C ASP A 23 1.60 -14.21 1.03
N LEU A 24 2.21 -13.16 0.46
CA LEU A 24 3.65 -13.10 0.15
C LEU A 24 4.51 -12.53 1.29
N THR A 25 3.90 -11.80 2.23
CA THR A 25 4.60 -11.08 3.30
C THR A 25 4.96 -12.02 4.44
N VAL A 26 6.26 -12.17 4.72
CA VAL A 26 6.79 -12.91 5.87
C VAL A 26 6.79 -12.04 7.12
N ASN A 27 7.14 -10.76 6.96
CA ASN A 27 7.16 -9.77 8.04
C ASN A 27 6.85 -8.38 7.49
N GLY A 28 6.17 -7.54 8.25
CA GLY A 28 5.75 -6.22 7.79
C GLY A 28 5.62 -5.21 8.92
N SER A 29 6.02 -3.98 8.64
CA SER A 29 5.82 -2.85 9.55
C SER A 29 5.54 -1.56 8.80
N TRP A 30 4.77 -0.69 9.45
CA TRP A 30 4.51 0.66 8.99
C TRP A 30 4.88 1.65 10.09
N LYS A 31 5.34 2.82 9.69
CA LYS A 31 5.62 3.94 10.58
C LYS A 31 4.99 5.20 10.02
N ALA A 32 3.91 5.65 10.65
CA ALA A 32 3.37 6.97 10.39
C ALA A 32 4.38 8.04 10.79
N THR A 33 4.64 8.99 9.89
CA THR A 33 5.56 10.12 10.12
C THR A 33 4.86 11.46 10.10
N ASN A 34 3.68 11.52 9.48
CA ASN A 34 2.85 12.71 9.39
C ASN A 34 1.38 12.29 9.45
N VAL A 35 0.63 12.94 10.32
CA VAL A 35 -0.82 12.76 10.45
C VAL A 35 -1.43 14.14 10.52
N LYS A 36 -2.33 14.46 9.60
CA LYS A 36 -3.07 15.73 9.62
C LYS A 36 -4.54 15.50 9.43
N VAL A 37 -5.33 16.08 10.33
CA VAL A 37 -6.78 16.17 10.22
C VAL A 37 -7.14 17.51 9.60
N ALA A 38 -8.03 17.51 8.62
CA ALA A 38 -8.55 18.74 8.02
C ALA A 38 -9.34 19.55 9.06
N ASN A 39 -9.43 20.88 8.89
CA ASN A 39 -10.18 21.75 9.81
C ASN A 39 -11.67 21.38 9.92
N SER A 40 -12.25 20.73 8.90
CA SER A 40 -13.60 20.20 8.92
C SER A 40 -13.79 19.03 9.90
N GLY A 41 -12.71 18.37 10.31
CA GLY A 41 -12.73 17.25 11.27
C GLY A 41 -13.22 15.91 10.69
N ASP A 42 -13.59 15.86 9.42
CA ASP A 42 -14.18 14.70 8.74
C ASP A 42 -13.21 13.99 7.79
N MET A 43 -12.05 14.58 7.52
CA MET A 43 -11.02 14.06 6.63
C MET A 43 -9.65 14.14 7.30
N ALA A 44 -8.80 13.16 7.02
CA ALA A 44 -7.40 13.17 7.44
C ALA A 44 -6.53 12.57 6.34
N TYR A 45 -5.25 12.91 6.35
CA TYR A 45 -4.25 12.15 5.63
C TYR A 45 -3.15 11.69 6.58
N VAL A 46 -2.64 10.50 6.30
CA VAL A 46 -1.49 9.89 6.96
C VAL A 46 -0.44 9.64 5.90
N SER A 47 0.81 9.99 6.19
CA SER A 47 1.94 9.56 5.36
C SER A 47 3.06 9.01 6.22
N GLY A 48 3.81 8.07 5.67
CA GLY A 48 4.82 7.34 6.43
C GLY A 48 5.69 6.47 5.56
N THR A 49 6.45 5.62 6.24
CA THR A 49 7.31 4.62 5.63
C THR A 49 6.81 3.23 5.95
N TYR A 50 7.13 2.26 5.10
CA TYR A 50 6.91 0.85 5.36
C TYR A 50 8.22 0.06 5.18
N GLU A 51 8.27 -1.11 5.80
CA GLU A 51 9.27 -2.15 5.56
C GLU A 51 8.56 -3.50 5.51
N PHE A 52 8.65 -4.18 4.37
CA PHE A 52 8.07 -5.50 4.14
C PHE A 52 9.14 -6.49 3.71
N THR A 53 9.23 -7.62 4.41
CA THR A 53 9.96 -8.79 3.94
C THR A 53 8.98 -9.72 3.25
N MET A 54 9.21 -9.98 1.96
CA MET A 54 8.40 -10.85 1.12
C MET A 54 9.26 -11.98 0.56
N ASN A 55 8.68 -13.15 0.32
CA ASN A 55 9.39 -14.20 -0.41
C ASN A 55 9.38 -13.90 -1.91
N ASP A 56 10.56 -13.97 -2.54
CA ASP A 56 10.69 -13.94 -4.00
C ASP A 56 10.12 -15.24 -4.63
N PRO A 57 10.03 -15.33 -5.96
CA PRO A 57 9.55 -16.54 -6.64
C PRO A 57 10.38 -17.82 -6.35
N SER A 58 11.61 -17.69 -5.85
CA SER A 58 12.47 -18.81 -5.43
C SER A 58 12.26 -19.21 -3.96
N GLY A 59 11.41 -18.47 -3.22
CA GLY A 59 11.16 -18.67 -1.79
C GLY A 59 12.18 -18.00 -0.88
N LYS A 60 13.08 -17.16 -1.43
CA LYS A 60 14.07 -16.42 -0.64
C LYS A 60 13.45 -15.12 -0.12
N PRO A 61 13.60 -14.80 1.18
CA PRO A 61 13.08 -13.54 1.71
C PRO A 61 13.89 -12.34 1.20
N GLU A 62 13.19 -11.33 0.72
CA GLU A 62 13.73 -10.03 0.32
C GLU A 62 12.96 -8.91 1.01
N THR A 63 13.68 -7.89 1.50
CA THR A 63 13.07 -6.74 2.19
C THR A 63 12.94 -5.56 1.25
N ASP A 64 11.71 -5.13 1.03
CA ASP A 64 11.37 -3.87 0.38
C ASP A 64 11.11 -2.77 1.44
N LYS A 65 11.57 -1.56 1.15
CA LYS A 65 11.31 -0.36 1.94
C LYS A 65 10.71 0.70 1.04
N GLY A 66 9.79 1.48 1.58
CA GLY A 66 9.16 2.53 0.82
C GLY A 66 8.33 3.47 1.66
N LYS A 67 7.44 4.18 0.96
CA LYS A 67 6.61 5.26 1.50
C LYS A 67 5.17 5.11 1.06
N TYR A 68 4.27 5.63 1.89
CA TYR A 68 2.83 5.55 1.66
C TYR A 68 2.12 6.86 2.01
N VAL A 69 0.94 7.03 1.40
CA VAL A 69 -0.04 8.05 1.75
C VAL A 69 -1.41 7.40 1.80
N GLU A 70 -2.12 7.62 2.90
CA GLU A 70 -3.52 7.21 3.06
C GLU A 70 -4.37 8.45 3.31
N VAL A 71 -5.55 8.48 2.70
CA VAL A 71 -6.60 9.44 2.95
C VAL A 71 -7.71 8.72 3.69
N TRP A 72 -8.10 9.28 4.83
CA TRP A 72 -9.10 8.72 5.72
C TRP A 72 -10.30 9.66 5.80
N LYS A 73 -11.49 9.07 5.84
CA LYS A 73 -12.75 9.79 6.03
C LYS A 73 -13.49 9.28 7.25
N LYS A 74 -13.94 10.20 8.09
CA LYS A 74 -14.81 9.92 9.23
C LYS A 74 -16.23 9.68 8.72
N GLN A 75 -16.77 8.53 9.09
CA GLN A 75 -18.11 8.11 8.71
C GLN A 75 -19.15 8.68 9.68
N ALA A 76 -20.44 8.54 9.34
CA ALA A 76 -21.54 9.05 10.15
C ALA A 76 -21.62 8.41 11.55
N ASP A 77 -21.12 7.17 11.69
CA ASP A 77 -20.99 6.44 12.96
C ASP A 77 -19.76 6.87 13.79
N GLY A 78 -18.94 7.79 13.27
CA GLY A 78 -17.73 8.28 13.91
C GLY A 78 -16.47 7.45 13.62
N GLU A 79 -16.59 6.31 12.93
CA GLU A 79 -15.45 5.48 12.54
C GLU A 79 -14.65 6.14 11.42
N TRP A 80 -13.33 5.95 11.41
CA TRP A 80 -12.49 6.32 10.29
C TRP A 80 -12.35 5.15 9.32
N LYS A 81 -12.56 5.40 8.03
CA LYS A 81 -12.32 4.43 6.95
C LYS A 81 -11.35 5.01 5.93
N CYS A 82 -10.43 4.19 5.46
CA CYS A 82 -9.50 4.58 4.42
C CYS A 82 -10.28 4.71 3.09
N GLU A 83 -10.27 5.91 2.52
CA GLU A 83 -10.94 6.25 1.27
C GLU A 83 -10.01 6.06 0.07
N ALA A 84 -8.72 6.36 0.27
CA ALA A 84 -7.69 6.13 -0.73
C ALA A 84 -6.37 5.80 -0.05
N ASP A 85 -5.64 4.86 -0.64
CA ASP A 85 -4.31 4.48 -0.22
C ASP A 85 -3.42 4.39 -1.46
N ILE A 86 -2.16 4.76 -1.32
CA ILE A 86 -1.10 4.58 -2.32
C ILE A 86 0.24 4.40 -1.62
N TRP A 87 1.05 3.48 -2.14
CA TRP A 87 2.42 3.29 -1.68
C TRP A 87 3.35 3.05 -2.87
N ASN A 88 4.65 3.26 -2.64
CA ASN A 88 5.68 2.96 -3.62
C ASN A 88 7.00 2.62 -2.92
N SER A 89 7.78 1.76 -3.58
CA SER A 89 9.12 1.36 -3.14
C SER A 89 10.12 2.52 -3.28
N ASP A 90 11.13 2.51 -2.42
CA ASP A 90 12.34 3.34 -2.56
C ASP A 90 13.37 2.69 -3.48
N LEU A 91 13.24 1.39 -3.77
CA LEU A 91 14.07 0.72 -4.76
C LEU A 91 13.70 1.20 -6.17
N PRO A 92 14.67 1.25 -7.09
CA PRO A 92 14.38 1.49 -8.49
C PRO A 92 13.35 0.48 -9.00
N ALA A 93 12.43 0.94 -9.85
CA ALA A 93 11.54 0.02 -10.55
C ALA A 93 12.40 -0.99 -11.34
N SER A 94 12.19 -2.27 -11.09
CA SER A 94 12.83 -3.32 -11.88
C SER A 94 12.34 -3.22 -13.32
N THR A 95 13.27 -3.24 -14.28
CA THR A 95 12.97 -3.30 -15.72
C THR A 95 12.44 -4.66 -16.17
N ALA A 96 12.23 -5.61 -15.25
CA ALA A 96 11.63 -6.92 -15.51
C ALA A 96 10.10 -6.83 -15.75
N ALA A 97 9.70 -5.94 -16.65
CA ALA A 97 8.37 -5.87 -17.22
C ALA A 97 8.43 -5.32 -18.67
N ILE A 98 9.34 -5.85 -19.49
CA ILE A 98 9.18 -5.90 -20.95
C ILE A 98 9.76 -7.24 -21.44
N SER A 99 8.98 -8.31 -21.30
CA SER A 99 9.09 -9.46 -22.20
C SER A 99 7.68 -9.83 -22.66
N GLU A 100 7.09 -8.95 -23.47
CA GLU A 100 6.04 -9.35 -24.39
C GLU A 100 6.66 -10.24 -25.49
N THR A 101 6.13 -11.45 -25.58
CA THR A 101 5.81 -12.20 -26.79
C THR A 101 6.89 -12.39 -27.86
N LYS A 102 7.25 -13.66 -28.08
CA LYS A 102 7.34 -14.20 -29.43
C LYS A 102 6.47 -15.44 -29.55
#